data_AF-A0A5N1L4P2-F1
#
_entry.id   AF-A0A5N1L4P2-F1
#
_cell.length_a   1.000
_cell.length_b   1.000
_cell.length_c   1.000
_cell.angle_alpha   90.00
_cell.angle_beta   90.00
_cell.angle_gamma   90.00
#
_symmetry.space_group_name_H-M   'P 1'
#
loop_
_entity.id
_entity.type
_entity.pdbx_description
1 polymer ?
#
loop_
_entity_poly.entity_id
_entity_poly.type
_entity_poly.pdbx_seq_one_letter_code
_entity_poly.pdbx_strand_id
1 'polypeptide(L)'
;MTEGDSITESAGKPSAMARTRAHVFVSGRVQGVYYRATTRERAQKQGVDGWVRNLDDGRVEAVFEGPEADVDAMIEFCHEGSERADVTDVEVEYEDPEDNEGFEVRW
;
A
#
# COMPACT_ATOMS: atom_id res chain seq x y z
N MET A 1 17.13 -23.98 33.22
CA MET A 1 17.53 -23.90 31.81
C MET A 1 16.67 -22.81 31.22
N THR A 2 17.26 -21.63 31.11
CA THR A 2 16.59 -20.38 30.78
C THR A 2 16.59 -20.20 29.25
N GLU A 3 15.67 -19.34 28.78
CA GLU A 3 15.70 -18.62 27.49
C GLU A 3 15.11 -19.38 26.28
N GLY A 4 14.23 -18.79 25.47
CA GLY A 4 13.82 -17.40 25.35
C GLY A 4 12.48 -17.28 24.63
N ASP A 5 11.64 -16.41 25.16
CA ASP A 5 10.44 -15.87 24.55
C ASP A 5 10.84 -15.18 23.23
N SER A 6 10.40 -15.73 22.10
CA SER A 6 10.61 -15.10 20.80
C SER A 6 9.63 -13.95 20.65
N ILE A 7 9.97 -12.83 21.29
CA ILE A 7 9.40 -11.53 20.96
C ILE A 7 9.71 -11.28 19.48
N THR A 8 8.66 -11.24 18.67
CA THR A 8 8.76 -10.72 17.31
C THR A 8 8.94 -9.23 17.50
N GLU A 9 10.19 -8.76 17.43
CA GLU A 9 10.52 -7.34 17.38
C GLU A 9 9.83 -6.76 16.15
N SER A 10 8.64 -6.22 16.36
CA SER A 10 7.98 -5.34 15.40
C SER A 10 8.89 -4.12 15.30
N ALA A 11 9.60 -4.01 14.17
CA ALA A 11 10.42 -2.86 13.85
C ALA A 11 9.60 -1.60 14.14
N GLY A 12 9.99 -0.85 15.18
CA GLY A 12 9.36 0.42 15.50
C GLY A 12 9.45 1.32 14.28
N LYS A 13 8.29 1.70 13.72
CA LYS A 13 8.19 2.66 12.61
C LYS A 13 9.03 3.89 12.96
N PRO A 14 10.00 4.31 12.12
CA PRO A 14 10.84 5.46 12.41
C PRO A 14 9.95 6.68 12.68
N SER A 15 10.23 7.29 13.82
CA SER A 15 9.55 8.43 14.43
C SER A 15 9.13 9.52 13.44
N ALA A 16 7.84 9.87 13.46
CA ALA A 16 7.25 11.22 13.37
C ALA A 16 7.91 12.27 12.45
N MET A 17 8.50 11.85 11.33
CA MET A 17 8.95 12.73 10.26
C MET A 17 7.96 12.60 9.12
N ALA A 18 7.17 13.65 8.90
CA ALA A 18 6.22 13.88 7.81
C ALA A 18 5.69 12.60 7.15
N ARG A 19 4.77 11.90 7.84
CA ARG A 19 3.99 10.85 7.19
C ARG A 19 3.03 11.54 6.22
N THR A 20 2.96 11.03 4.99
CA THR A 20 1.96 11.42 4.01
C THR A 20 0.97 10.30 3.83
N ARG A 21 -0.25 10.64 3.46
CA ARG A 21 -1.25 9.68 3.02
C ARG A 21 -1.56 9.98 1.56
N ALA A 22 -1.56 8.96 0.73
CA ALA A 22 -1.99 9.05 -0.65
C ALA A 22 -3.15 8.10 -0.90
N HIS A 23 -4.22 8.64 -1.46
CA HIS A 23 -5.36 7.91 -1.96
C HIS A 23 -5.21 7.76 -3.47
N VAL A 24 -5.18 6.52 -3.93
CA VAL A 24 -4.85 6.16 -5.31
C VAL A 24 -6.02 5.40 -5.93
N PHE A 25 -6.51 5.88 -7.06
CA PHE A 25 -7.49 5.19 -7.89
C PHE A 25 -6.85 4.74 -9.18
N VAL A 26 -6.79 3.43 -9.39
CA VAL A 26 -6.18 2.81 -10.57
C VAL A 26 -7.28 2.29 -11.48
N SER A 27 -7.29 2.79 -12.70
CA SER A 27 -8.22 2.43 -13.77
C SER A 27 -7.52 1.59 -14.83
N GLY A 28 -8.23 0.60 -15.40
CA GLY A 28 -7.73 -0.23 -16.49
C GLY A 28 -8.02 -1.71 -16.28
N ARG A 29 -7.16 -2.57 -16.83
CA ARG A 29 -7.27 -4.04 -16.67
C ARG A 29 -6.55 -4.49 -15.41
N VAL A 30 -7.12 -4.12 -14.25
CA VAL A 30 -6.50 -4.29 -12.93
C VAL A 30 -7.15 -5.39 -12.05
N GLN A 31 -8.23 -6.00 -12.54
CA GLN A 31 -8.90 -7.11 -11.85
C GLN A 31 -8.49 -8.48 -12.41
N GLY A 32 -8.31 -9.48 -11.54
CA GLY A 32 -7.90 -10.83 -11.94
C GLY A 32 -6.39 -11.02 -12.17
N VAL A 33 -5.57 -10.01 -11.87
CA VAL A 33 -4.13 -9.97 -12.16
C VAL A 33 -3.24 -10.06 -10.91
N TYR A 34 -3.78 -10.59 -9.80
CA TYR A 34 -3.10 -10.66 -8.50
C TYR A 34 -2.62 -9.31 -7.93
N TYR A 35 -3.15 -8.19 -8.45
CA TYR A 35 -2.76 -6.83 -8.10
C TYR A 35 -2.71 -6.60 -6.58
N ARG A 36 -3.78 -6.96 -5.87
CA ARG A 36 -3.90 -6.80 -4.41
C ARG A 36 -2.83 -7.57 -3.62
N ALA A 37 -2.44 -8.76 -4.07
CA ALA A 37 -1.42 -9.56 -3.40
C ALA A 37 -0.04 -8.90 -3.54
N THR A 38 0.31 -8.49 -4.76
CA THR A 38 1.59 -7.80 -5.04
C THR A 38 1.68 -6.45 -4.33
N THR A 39 0.59 -5.67 -4.31
CA THR A 39 0.53 -4.39 -3.58
C THR A 39 0.78 -4.61 -2.08
N ARG A 40 0.14 -5.61 -1.47
CA ARG A 40 0.34 -5.94 -0.05
C ARG A 40 1.78 -6.35 0.26
N GLU A 41 2.37 -7.23 -0.56
CA GLU A 41 3.77 -7.65 -0.36
C GLU A 41 4.75 -6.49 -0.46
N ARG A 42 4.50 -5.55 -1.38
CA ARG A 42 5.34 -4.36 -1.58
C ARG A 42 5.16 -3.35 -0.43
N ALA A 43 3.92 -3.12 0.00
CA ALA A 43 3.62 -2.28 1.16
C ALA A 43 4.30 -2.81 2.43
N GLN A 44 4.24 -4.12 2.67
CA GLN A 44 4.92 -4.75 3.81
C GLN A 44 6.45 -4.63 3.74
N LYS A 45 7.04 -4.75 2.54
CA LYS A 45 8.48 -4.56 2.36
C LYS A 45 8.93 -3.12 2.59
N GLN A 46 8.11 -2.14 2.22
CA GLN A 46 8.41 -0.71 2.39
C GLN A 46 7.97 -0.17 3.76
N GLY A 47 7.23 -0.94 4.55
CA GLY A 47 6.71 -0.47 5.84
C GLY A 47 5.62 0.58 5.70
N VAL A 48 4.87 0.54 4.58
CA VAL A 48 3.75 1.45 4.29
C VAL A 48 2.46 0.82 4.81
N ASP A 49 1.68 1.63 5.53
CA ASP A 49 0.38 1.24 6.06
C ASP A 49 -0.75 1.64 5.09
N GLY A 50 -1.95 1.13 5.32
CA GLY A 50 -3.14 1.49 4.57
C GLY A 50 -3.92 0.26 4.09
N TRP A 51 -4.53 0.36 2.92
CA TRP A 51 -5.39 -0.71 2.42
C TRP A 51 -5.55 -0.66 0.91
N VAL A 52 -6.00 -1.78 0.34
CA VAL A 52 -6.36 -1.87 -1.09
C VAL A 52 -7.70 -2.59 -1.25
N ARG A 53 -8.57 -2.08 -2.13
CA ARG A 53 -9.87 -2.66 -2.44
C ARG A 53 -10.15 -2.61 -3.94
N ASN A 54 -10.95 -3.55 -4.42
CA ASN A 54 -11.50 -3.48 -5.78
C ASN A 54 -12.83 -2.71 -5.74
N LEU A 55 -13.04 -1.80 -6.68
CA LEU A 55 -14.31 -1.13 -6.87
C LEU A 55 -15.22 -1.95 -7.80
N ASP A 56 -16.54 -1.83 -7.59
CA ASP A 56 -17.57 -2.50 -8.41
C ASP A 56 -17.56 -2.04 -9.88
N ASP A 57 -17.00 -0.86 -10.14
CA ASP A 57 -16.85 -0.28 -11.48
C ASP A 57 -15.67 -0.86 -12.28
N GLY A 58 -14.88 -1.76 -11.68
CA GLY A 58 -13.71 -2.37 -12.32
C GLY A 58 -12.36 -1.78 -11.88
N ARG A 59 -12.35 -0.64 -11.18
CA ARG A 59 -11.12 0.03 -10.72
C ARG A 59 -10.56 -0.61 -9.43
N VAL A 60 -9.35 -0.21 -9.07
CA VAL A 60 -8.72 -0.51 -7.77
C VAL A 60 -8.54 0.79 -7.01
N GLU A 61 -8.95 0.80 -5.76
CA GLU A 61 -8.76 1.91 -4.83
C GLU A 61 -7.74 1.47 -3.77
N ALA A 62 -6.70 2.27 -3.55
CA ALA A 62 -5.65 1.98 -2.60
C ALA A 62 -5.33 3.22 -1.78
N VAL A 63 -5.12 3.03 -0.48
CA VAL A 63 -4.60 4.07 0.41
C VAL A 63 -3.24 3.61 0.91
N PHE A 64 -2.28 4.51 0.80
CA PHE A 64 -0.91 4.33 1.28
C PHE A 64 -0.59 5.41 2.29
N GLU A 65 -0.05 5.04 3.44
CA GLU A 65 0.32 5.96 4.49
C GLU A 65 1.70 5.60 5.05
N GLY A 66 2.63 6.54 4.99
CA GLY A 66 4.02 6.29 5.35
C GLY A 66 4.92 7.48 5.05
N PRO A 67 6.24 7.30 5.10
CA PRO A 67 7.19 8.31 4.62
C PRO A 67 6.91 8.64 3.15
N GLU A 68 7.03 9.91 2.77
CA GLU A 68 6.77 10.40 1.40
C GLU A 68 7.45 9.56 0.33
N ALA A 69 8.73 9.24 0.51
CA ALA A 69 9.49 8.43 -0.45
C ALA A 69 8.92 7.01 -0.63
N ASP A 70 8.42 6.38 0.44
CA ASP A 70 7.86 5.03 0.38
C ASP A 70 6.46 5.05 -0.25
N VAL A 71 5.67 6.09 0.05
CA VAL A 71 4.36 6.31 -0.58
C VAL A 71 4.50 6.59 -2.07
N ASP A 72 5.44 7.45 -2.46
CA ASP A 72 5.74 7.73 -3.87
C ASP A 72 6.19 6.47 -4.61
N ALA A 73 7.02 5.62 -3.97
CA ALA A 73 7.41 4.33 -4.56
C ALA A 73 6.21 3.37 -4.75
N MET A 74 5.20 3.45 -3.89
CA MET A 74 3.94 2.69 -4.06
C MET A 74 3.06 3.26 -5.16
N ILE A 75 3.02 4.59 -5.32
CA ILE A 75 2.32 5.28 -6.42
C ILE A 75 2.96 4.92 -7.77
N GLU A 76 4.29 5.00 -7.88
CA GLU A 76 5.03 4.61 -9.08
C GLU A 76 4.77 3.14 -9.45
N PHE A 77 4.68 2.25 -8.46
CA PHE A 77 4.27 0.88 -8.69
C PHE A 77 2.84 0.77 -9.23
N CYS A 78 1.93 1.66 -8.81
CA CYS A 78 0.57 1.68 -9.34
C CYS A 78 0.51 2.16 -10.80
N HIS A 79 1.46 3.00 -11.22
CA HIS A 79 1.62 3.38 -12.64
C HIS A 79 2.21 2.25 -13.48
N GLU A 80 3.16 1.48 -12.94
CA GLU A 80 3.75 0.31 -13.62
C GLU A 80 2.77 -0.87 -13.69
N GLY A 81 1.98 -1.07 -12.63
CA GLY A 81 1.07 -2.19 -12.48
C GLY A 81 1.74 -3.52 -12.14
N SER A 82 0.96 -4.60 -12.07
CA SER A 82 1.51 -5.96 -12.04
C SER A 82 1.90 -6.41 -13.45
N GLU A 83 2.75 -7.43 -13.59
CA GLU A 83 3.19 -7.99 -14.90
C GLU A 83 2.05 -8.34 -15.88
N ARG A 84 0.79 -8.39 -15.41
CA ARG A 84 -0.41 -8.68 -16.20
C ARG A 84 -1.47 -7.58 -16.16
N ALA A 85 -1.21 -6.48 -15.45
CA ALA A 85 -2.10 -5.34 -15.36
C ALA A 85 -1.83 -4.39 -16.52
N ASP A 86 -2.88 -3.95 -17.21
CA ASP A 86 -2.80 -2.82 -18.14
C ASP A 86 -3.43 -1.61 -17.46
N VAL A 87 -2.60 -0.77 -16.84
CA VAL A 87 -3.05 0.46 -16.19
C VAL A 87 -3.29 1.52 -17.25
N THR A 88 -4.50 2.07 -17.28
CA THR A 88 -4.89 3.13 -18.23
C THR A 88 -4.79 4.50 -17.59
N ASP A 89 -5.14 4.62 -16.31
CA ASP A 89 -5.12 5.88 -15.58
C ASP A 89 -4.88 5.64 -14.09
N VAL A 90 -4.19 6.57 -13.44
CA VAL A 90 -3.92 6.56 -11.99
C VAL A 90 -4.19 7.96 -11.46
N GLU A 91 -5.21 8.09 -10.63
CA GLU A 91 -5.53 9.31 -9.92
C GLU A 91 -4.93 9.23 -8.51
N VAL A 92 -4.22 10.27 -8.08
CA VAL A 92 -3.57 10.33 -6.76
C VAL A 92 -4.02 11.58 -6.04
N GLU A 93 -4.54 11.41 -4.83
CA GLU A 93 -4.94 12.48 -3.93
C GLU A 93 -4.13 12.37 -2.63
N TYR A 94 -3.33 13.38 -2.33
CA TYR A 94 -2.60 13.43 -1.05
C TYR A 94 -3.50 14.00 0.05
N GLU A 95 -3.55 13.31 1.17
CA GLU A 95 -4.38 13.59 2.33
C GLU A 95 -3.52 13.67 3.61
N ASP A 96 -4.11 14.19 4.69
CA ASP A 96 -3.49 14.13 6.01
C ASP A 96 -3.42 12.66 6.50
N PRO A 97 -2.31 12.24 7.14
CA PRO A 97 -2.18 10.89 7.69
C PRO A 97 -3.21 10.64 8.79
N GLU A 98 -3.83 9.46 8.78
CA GLU A 98 -4.81 9.02 9.78
C GLU A 98 -4.23 8.04 10.81
N ASP A 99 -2.91 7.87 10.82
CA ASP A 99 -2.18 6.93 11.67
C ASP A 99 -2.70 5.49 11.54
N ASN A 100 -2.88 5.06 10.29
CA ASN A 100 -3.22 3.68 9.98
C ASN A 100 -2.07 2.73 10.40
N GLU A 101 -2.45 1.55 10.88
CA GLU A 101 -1.52 0.49 11.30
C GLU A 101 -1.73 -0.79 10.47
N GLY A 102 -0.68 -1.21 9.78
CA GLY A 102 -0.68 -2.37 8.90
C GLY A 102 -1.24 -2.08 7.51
N PHE A 103 -1.16 -3.09 6.64
CA PHE A 103 -1.69 -3.04 5.28
C PHE A 103 -2.72 -4.14 5.03
N GLU A 104 -3.96 -3.74 4.74
CA GLU A 104 -5.11 -4.64 4.64
C GLU A 104 -5.65 -4.78 3.21
N VAL A 105 -6.13 -5.96 2.85
CA VAL A 105 -6.87 -6.18 1.60
C VAL A 105 -8.36 -6.16 1.92
N ARG A 106 -9.06 -5.14 1.46
CA ARG A 106 -10.51 -4.97 1.59
C ARG A 106 -11.23 -5.60 0.39
N TRP A 107 -12.47 -6.04 0.63
CA TRP A 107 -13.33 -6.74 -0.34
C TRP A 107 -14.58 -5.92 -0.64
#